data_AF-A0AAW9QD41-F1
#
_entry.id   AF-A0AAW9QD41-F1
#
_cell.length_a   1.000
_cell.length_b   1.000
_cell.length_c   1.000
_cell.angle_alpha   90.00
_cell.angle_beta   90.00
_cell.angle_gamma   90.00
#
_symmetry.space_group_name_H-M   'P 1'
#
loop_
_entity.id
_entity.type
_entity.pdbx_description
1 polymer ?
#
loop_
_entity_poly.entity_id
_entity_poly.type
_entity_poly.pdbx_seq_one_letter_code
_entity_poly.pdbx_strand_id
1 'polypeptide(L)'
;MKLAKKERKQLIGKISQASGIAQYALEEKLTDEQVSEAVQHLEVLRIVKSANNYNRYCQGQKTAEANAKLKKLIELENSEILKMGQWLFNNLAKKGQERKQGLLEKGLLHKEDYNLSVTDLKDTIQELNQKMRDQTKLAKTRIAELEDIIDSRKKQLEFLKNYIINNYGYKTWNNILKTMPEDPQEDTGT
;
A
#
# COMPACT_ATOMS: atom_id res chain seq x y z
N MET A 1 15.12 -11.28 74.59
CA MET A 1 16.35 -11.98 74.98
C MET A 1 17.29 -11.95 73.78
N LYS A 2 18.45 -11.30 73.88
CA LYS A 2 19.35 -11.10 72.73
C LYS A 2 20.21 -12.34 72.53
N LEU A 3 20.10 -13.01 71.38
CA LEU A 3 20.85 -14.22 71.09
C LEU A 3 22.28 -13.88 70.67
N ALA A 4 23.25 -14.71 71.07
CA ALA A 4 24.60 -14.58 70.54
C ALA A 4 24.60 -14.86 69.02
N LYS A 5 25.36 -14.09 68.24
CA LYS A 5 25.34 -14.16 66.76
C LYS A 5 25.56 -15.59 66.21
N LYS A 6 26.43 -16.37 66.84
CA LYS A 6 26.73 -17.76 66.48
C LYS A 6 25.57 -18.70 66.79
N GLU A 7 24.94 -18.52 67.94
CA GLU A 7 23.79 -19.29 68.40
C GLU A 7 22.55 -19.02 67.54
N ARG A 8 22.25 -17.74 67.26
CA ARG A 8 21.17 -17.34 66.35
C ARG A 8 21.30 -18.00 64.98
N LYS A 9 22.51 -18.00 64.41
CA LYS A 9 22.77 -18.63 63.11
C LYS A 9 22.51 -20.15 63.12
N GLN A 10 22.89 -20.83 64.21
CA GLN A 10 22.61 -22.26 64.38
C GLN A 10 21.12 -22.55 64.48
N LEU A 11 20.38 -21.75 65.26
CA LEU A 11 18.93 -21.90 65.43
C LEU A 11 18.19 -21.64 64.11
N ILE A 12 18.56 -20.60 63.37
CA ILE A 12 18.03 -20.34 62.03
C ILE A 12 18.35 -21.49 61.06
N GLY A 13 19.53 -22.10 61.17
CA GLY A 13 19.87 -23.30 60.39
C GLY A 13 18.87 -24.43 60.61
N LYS A 14 18.48 -24.69 61.86
CA LYS A 14 17.47 -25.71 62.22
C LYS A 14 16.08 -25.35 61.68
N ILE A 15 15.65 -24.10 61.85
CA ILE A 15 14.37 -23.61 61.31
C ILE A 15 14.34 -23.72 59.79
N SER A 16 15.43 -23.33 59.11
CA SER A 16 15.56 -23.40 57.64
C SER A 16 15.41 -24.83 57.13
N GLN A 17 16.05 -25.81 57.78
CA GLN A 17 15.92 -27.22 57.42
C GLN A 17 14.49 -27.73 57.62
N ALA A 18 13.85 -27.36 58.74
CA ALA A 18 12.50 -27.79 59.08
C ALA A 18 11.40 -27.15 58.21
N SER A 19 11.53 -25.87 57.87
CA SER A 19 10.55 -25.10 57.08
C SER A 19 10.78 -25.12 55.57
N GLY A 20 12.02 -25.39 55.12
CA GLY A 20 12.40 -25.24 53.71
C GLY A 20 12.61 -23.79 53.25
N ILE A 21 12.57 -22.81 54.18
CA ILE A 21 12.83 -21.40 53.88
C ILE A 21 14.35 -21.17 53.90
N ALA A 22 14.85 -20.35 52.97
CA ALA A 22 16.27 -20.04 52.88
C ALA A 22 16.76 -19.27 54.12
N GLN A 23 17.96 -19.59 54.61
CA GLN A 23 18.52 -19.02 55.84
C GLN A 23 18.58 -17.48 55.80
N TYR A 24 19.01 -16.89 54.67
CA TYR A 24 19.10 -15.44 54.53
C TYR A 24 17.76 -14.74 54.77
N ALA A 25 16.65 -15.33 54.31
CA ALA A 25 15.32 -14.74 54.46
C ALA A 25 14.85 -14.80 55.92
N LEU A 26 15.18 -15.88 56.63
CA LEU A 26 14.88 -16.02 58.06
C LEU A 26 15.76 -15.09 58.89
N GLU A 27 17.03 -14.93 58.52
CA GLU A 27 17.97 -14.02 59.18
C GLU A 27 17.51 -12.58 59.11
N GLU A 28 16.96 -12.16 57.96
CA GLU A 28 16.47 -10.81 57.72
C GLU A 28 15.10 -10.55 58.35
N LYS A 29 14.19 -11.55 58.38
CA LYS A 29 12.78 -11.33 58.74
C LYS A 29 12.38 -11.74 60.16
N LEU A 30 13.18 -12.56 60.87
CA LEU A 30 12.84 -13.00 62.22
C LEU A 30 13.64 -12.26 63.31
N THR A 31 12.95 -11.86 64.37
CA THR A 31 13.57 -11.38 65.62
C THR A 31 14.14 -12.53 66.45
N ASP A 32 15.01 -12.24 67.41
CA ASP A 32 15.63 -13.26 68.27
C ASP A 32 14.60 -14.03 69.12
N GLU A 33 13.55 -13.34 69.56
CA GLU A 33 12.41 -13.94 70.26
C GLU A 33 11.66 -14.93 69.36
N GLN A 34 11.34 -14.53 68.13
CA GLN A 34 10.65 -15.39 67.16
C GLN A 34 11.50 -16.59 66.72
N VAL A 35 12.82 -16.42 66.62
CA VAL A 35 13.74 -17.54 66.35
C VAL A 35 13.70 -18.56 67.49
N SER A 36 13.69 -18.08 68.74
CA SER A 36 13.64 -18.95 69.92
C SER A 36 12.31 -19.72 70.00
N GLU A 37 11.19 -19.05 69.72
CA GLU A 37 9.85 -19.64 69.70
C GLU A 37 9.70 -20.66 68.55
N ALA A 38 10.14 -20.32 67.33
CA ALA A 38 10.02 -21.19 66.17
C ALA A 38 10.79 -22.51 66.31
N VAL A 39 11.90 -22.52 67.06
CA VAL A 39 12.67 -23.74 67.35
C VAL A 39 11.93 -24.70 68.29
N GLN A 40 11.01 -24.21 69.12
CA GLN A 40 10.20 -25.07 69.99
C GLN A 40 9.11 -25.82 69.21
N HIS A 41 8.74 -25.31 68.02
CA HIS A 41 7.63 -25.83 67.20
C HIS A 41 8.07 -26.34 65.81
N LEU A 42 9.27 -26.93 65.70
CA LEU A 42 9.82 -27.40 64.42
C LEU A 42 8.96 -28.46 63.73
N GLU A 43 8.23 -29.29 64.49
CA GLU A 43 7.36 -30.33 63.91
C GLU A 43 6.21 -29.72 63.10
N VAL A 44 5.63 -28.62 63.56
CA VAL A 44 4.59 -27.90 62.81
C VAL A 44 5.15 -27.39 61.49
N LEU A 45 6.37 -26.83 61.50
CA LEU A 45 7.06 -26.35 60.30
C LEU A 45 7.35 -27.49 59.31
N ARG A 46 7.69 -28.69 59.80
CA ARG A 46 7.90 -29.88 58.96
C ARG A 46 6.61 -30.34 58.30
N ILE A 47 5.49 -30.34 59.01
CA ILE A 47 4.18 -30.74 58.46
C ILE A 47 3.77 -29.81 57.31
N VAL A 48 3.92 -28.49 57.48
CA VAL A 48 3.53 -27.51 56.45
C VAL A 48 4.54 -27.38 55.30
N LYS A 49 5.77 -27.86 55.47
CA LYS A 49 6.83 -27.78 54.45
C LYS A 49 6.43 -28.45 53.14
N SER A 50 5.81 -29.64 53.20
CA SER A 50 5.40 -30.37 51.99
C SER A 50 4.35 -29.60 51.19
N ALA A 51 3.34 -29.04 51.87
CA ALA A 51 2.32 -28.20 51.26
C ALA A 51 2.90 -26.92 50.65
N ASN A 52 3.81 -26.25 51.35
CA ASN A 52 4.48 -25.05 50.84
C ASN A 52 5.40 -25.34 49.64
N ASN A 53 6.12 -26.46 49.65
CA ASN A 53 6.95 -26.89 48.53
C ASN A 53 6.10 -27.14 47.28
N TYR A 54 4.98 -27.84 47.44
CA TYR A 54 4.06 -28.09 46.33
C TYR A 54 3.42 -26.80 45.82
N ASN A 55 3.02 -25.89 46.72
CA ASN A 55 2.49 -24.58 46.32
C ASN A 55 3.52 -23.78 45.50
N ARG A 56 4.78 -23.71 45.96
CA ARG A 56 5.89 -23.09 45.23
C ARG A 56 6.12 -23.72 43.85
N TYR A 57 6.05 -25.04 43.77
CA TYR A 57 6.15 -25.75 42.49
C TYR A 57 5.04 -25.35 41.52
N CYS A 58 3.78 -25.36 41.97
CA CYS A 58 2.63 -24.94 41.17
C CYS A 58 2.73 -23.47 40.73
N GLN A 59 3.21 -22.57 41.60
CA GLN A 59 3.47 -21.18 41.23
C GLN A 59 4.56 -21.08 40.16
N GLY A 60 5.66 -21.84 40.32
CA GLY A 60 6.73 -21.90 39.32
C GLY A 60 6.22 -22.36 37.95
N GLN A 61 5.36 -23.38 37.91
CA GLN A 61 4.72 -23.84 36.68
C GLN A 61 3.83 -22.77 36.04
N LYS A 62 2.96 -22.12 36.82
CA LYS A 62 2.08 -21.04 36.32
C LYS A 62 2.89 -19.87 35.74
N THR A 63 3.97 -19.48 36.42
CA THR A 63 4.87 -18.43 35.93
C THR A 63 5.59 -18.85 34.65
N ALA A 64 6.06 -20.09 34.57
CA ALA A 64 6.69 -20.62 33.36
C ALA A 64 5.72 -20.65 32.17
N GLU A 65 4.47 -21.06 32.40
CA GLU A 65 3.43 -21.05 31.37
C GLU A 65 3.08 -19.63 30.90
N ALA A 66 2.94 -18.68 31.83
CA ALA A 66 2.71 -17.28 31.51
C ALA A 66 3.87 -16.70 30.68
N ASN A 67 5.12 -16.99 31.06
CA ASN A 67 6.30 -16.57 30.32
C ASN A 67 6.36 -17.19 28.92
N ALA A 68 5.97 -18.47 28.76
CA ALA A 68 5.90 -19.11 27.46
C ALA A 68 4.84 -18.46 26.55
N LYS A 69 3.66 -18.13 27.11
CA LYS A 69 2.60 -17.39 26.39
C LYS A 69 3.06 -15.99 25.98
N LEU A 70 3.72 -15.28 26.88
CA LEU A 70 4.28 -13.96 26.59
C LEU A 70 5.33 -14.03 25.47
N LYS A 71 6.21 -15.03 25.51
CA LYS A 71 7.21 -15.24 24.46
C LYS A 71 6.56 -15.46 23.08
N LYS A 72 5.52 -16.29 23.02
CA LYS A 72 4.73 -16.51 21.78
C LYS A 72 4.03 -15.24 21.29
N LEU A 73 3.55 -14.38 22.20
CA LEU A 73 2.92 -13.12 21.84
C LEU A 73 3.93 -12.12 21.24
N ILE A 74 5.15 -12.10 21.78
CA ILE A 74 6.24 -11.20 21.35
C ILE A 74 6.96 -11.73 20.11
N GLU A 75 6.85 -13.03 19.80
CA GLU A 75 7.41 -13.62 18.58
C GLU A 75 6.90 -12.87 17.34
N LEU A 76 7.86 -12.38 16.56
CA LEU A 76 7.62 -11.54 15.38
C LEU A 76 6.72 -12.23 14.36
N GLU A 77 6.80 -13.56 14.23
CA GLU A 77 5.97 -14.38 13.34
C GLU A 77 4.48 -14.33 13.71
N ASN A 78 4.15 -14.09 14.98
CA ASN A 78 2.77 -13.96 15.45
C ASN A 78 2.27 -12.51 15.40
N SER A 79 3.16 -11.54 15.16
CA SER A 79 2.80 -10.12 15.09
C SER A 79 1.81 -9.85 13.97
N GLU A 80 0.62 -9.40 14.35
CA GLU A 80 -0.39 -8.95 13.38
C GLU A 80 0.12 -7.76 12.56
N ILE A 81 0.94 -6.90 13.17
CA ILE A 81 1.57 -5.76 12.49
C ILE A 81 2.53 -6.25 11.41
N LEU A 82 3.35 -7.27 11.70
CA LEU A 82 4.26 -7.84 10.71
C LEU A 82 3.48 -8.51 9.56
N LYS A 83 2.43 -9.29 9.89
CA LYS A 83 1.56 -9.93 8.89
C LYS A 83 0.88 -8.89 8.00
N MET A 84 0.37 -7.81 8.58
CA MET A 84 -0.24 -6.71 7.83
C MET A 84 0.80 -6.00 6.96
N GLY A 85 2.00 -5.76 7.49
CA GLY A 85 3.10 -5.15 6.75
C GLY A 85 3.55 -6.01 5.55
N GLN A 86 3.71 -7.32 5.75
CA GLN A 86 4.02 -8.27 4.68
C GLN A 86 2.90 -8.32 3.64
N TRP A 87 1.65 -8.37 4.08
CA TRP A 87 0.49 -8.36 3.19
C TRP A 87 0.46 -7.08 2.35
N LEU A 88 0.70 -5.91 2.94
CA LEU A 88 0.71 -4.63 2.24
C LEU A 88 1.84 -4.59 1.21
N PHE A 89 3.05 -4.99 1.62
CA PHE A 89 4.22 -5.05 0.75
C PHE A 89 3.97 -5.94 -0.48
N ASN A 90 3.40 -7.14 -0.25
CA ASN A 90 3.07 -8.07 -1.32
C ASN A 90 2.03 -7.51 -2.29
N ASN A 91 1.03 -6.77 -1.80
CA ASN A 91 0.04 -6.14 -2.68
C ASN A 91 0.62 -4.97 -3.47
N LEU A 92 1.47 -4.15 -2.86
CA LEU A 92 2.16 -3.05 -3.55
C LEU A 92 3.14 -3.53 -4.63
N ALA A 93 3.72 -4.73 -4.46
CA ALA A 93 4.59 -5.35 -5.46
C ALA A 93 3.85 -5.80 -6.74
N LYS A 94 2.54 -6.12 -6.66
CA LYS A 94 1.70 -6.47 -7.82
C LYS A 94 1.52 -5.27 -8.74
N LYS A 95 1.00 -5.44 -9.96
CA LYS A 95 0.75 -4.34 -10.93
C LYS A 95 -0.71 -4.29 -11.39
N GLY A 96 -1.14 -3.12 -11.87
CA GLY A 96 -2.43 -2.95 -12.55
C GLY A 96 -3.65 -3.28 -11.69
N GLN A 97 -4.55 -4.12 -12.22
CA GLN A 97 -5.81 -4.50 -11.57
C GLN A 97 -5.61 -5.39 -10.34
N GLU A 98 -4.61 -6.27 -10.33
CA GLU A 98 -4.36 -7.17 -9.20
C GLU A 98 -3.95 -6.42 -7.92
N ARG A 99 -3.14 -5.35 -8.07
CA ARG A 99 -2.81 -4.44 -6.96
C ARG A 99 -4.08 -3.75 -6.46
N LYS A 100 -4.90 -3.22 -7.38
CA LYS A 100 -6.12 -2.49 -7.04
C LYS A 100 -7.10 -3.36 -6.26
N GLN A 101 -7.35 -4.58 -6.74
CA GLN A 101 -8.21 -5.55 -6.06
C GLN A 101 -7.70 -5.86 -4.64
N GLY A 102 -6.40 -6.12 -4.52
CA GLY A 102 -5.79 -6.42 -3.22
C GLY A 102 -5.87 -5.27 -2.22
N LEU A 103 -5.66 -4.02 -2.65
CA LEU A 103 -5.78 -2.85 -1.76
C LEU A 103 -7.25 -2.54 -1.42
N LEU A 104 -8.19 -2.82 -2.32
CA LEU A 104 -9.62 -2.66 -2.11
C LEU A 104 -10.15 -3.56 -0.97
N GLU A 105 -9.66 -4.81 -0.87
CA GLU A 105 -10.07 -5.78 0.16
C GLU A 105 -9.89 -5.27 1.60
N LYS A 106 -8.95 -4.34 1.82
CA LYS A 106 -8.67 -3.72 3.13
C LYS A 106 -9.13 -2.27 3.23
N GLY A 107 -9.93 -1.79 2.27
CA GLY A 107 -10.41 -0.40 2.25
C GLY A 107 -9.30 0.64 2.06
N LEU A 108 -8.13 0.24 1.55
CA LEU A 108 -6.99 1.13 1.28
C LEU A 108 -7.06 1.80 -0.09
N LEU A 109 -8.11 1.48 -0.86
CA LEU A 109 -8.43 2.13 -2.12
C LEU A 109 -9.85 2.68 -2.00
N HIS A 110 -10.00 4.01 -2.08
CA HIS A 110 -11.32 4.64 -2.15
C HIS A 110 -11.89 4.39 -3.54
N LYS A 111 -12.84 3.45 -3.59
CA LYS A 111 -13.46 3.00 -4.83
C LYS A 111 -14.20 4.14 -5.52
N GLU A 112 -14.77 5.08 -4.75
CA GLU A 112 -15.46 6.24 -5.29
C GLU A 112 -14.53 7.16 -6.08
N ASP A 113 -13.39 7.56 -5.52
CA ASP A 113 -12.44 8.50 -6.16
C ASP A 113 -11.86 7.93 -7.47
N TYR A 114 -11.56 6.64 -7.46
CA TYR A 114 -11.08 5.95 -8.65
C TYR A 114 -12.16 5.88 -9.73
N ASN A 115 -13.39 5.53 -9.36
CA ASN A 115 -14.50 5.44 -10.30
C ASN A 115 -14.89 6.81 -10.88
N LEU A 116 -14.84 7.87 -10.07
CA LEU A 116 -15.01 9.25 -10.52
C LEU A 116 -13.96 9.62 -11.56
N SER A 117 -12.68 9.42 -11.25
CA SER A 117 -11.58 9.74 -12.17
C SER A 117 -11.67 8.96 -13.50
N VAL A 118 -12.08 7.69 -13.45
CA VAL A 118 -12.28 6.87 -14.66
C VAL A 118 -13.50 7.34 -15.46
N THR A 119 -14.57 7.77 -14.79
CA THR A 119 -15.76 8.32 -15.44
C THR A 119 -15.42 9.63 -16.15
N ASP A 120 -14.74 10.55 -15.46
CA ASP A 120 -14.33 11.85 -16.04
C ASP A 120 -13.45 11.68 -17.28
N LEU A 121 -12.49 10.74 -17.22
CA LEU A 121 -11.64 10.42 -18.36
C LEU A 121 -12.44 9.83 -19.52
N LYS A 122 -13.41 8.95 -19.23
CA LYS A 122 -14.27 8.35 -20.25
C LYS A 122 -15.12 9.41 -20.94
N ASP A 123 -15.68 10.34 -20.18
CA ASP A 123 -16.52 11.43 -20.68
C ASP A 123 -15.68 12.39 -21.54
N THR A 124 -14.46 12.73 -21.09
CA THR A 124 -13.50 13.53 -21.87
C THR A 124 -13.14 12.87 -23.20
N ILE A 125 -12.90 11.55 -23.21
CA ILE A 125 -12.60 10.79 -24.43
C ILE A 125 -13.82 10.77 -25.37
N GLN A 126 -15.03 10.64 -24.84
CA GLN A 126 -16.25 10.69 -25.65
C GLN A 126 -16.44 12.06 -26.30
N GLU A 127 -16.23 13.14 -25.55
CA GLU A 127 -16.32 14.51 -26.07
C GLU A 127 -15.28 14.76 -27.17
N LEU A 128 -14.02 14.34 -26.96
CA LEU A 128 -12.96 14.45 -27.95
C LEU A 128 -13.30 13.69 -29.25
N ASN A 129 -13.82 12.47 -29.12
CA ASN A 129 -14.23 11.68 -30.29
C ASN A 129 -15.36 12.36 -31.06
N GLN A 130 -16.32 12.97 -30.36
CA GLN A 130 -17.43 13.67 -31.01
C GLN A 130 -16.92 14.92 -31.75
N LYS A 131 -16.10 15.76 -31.10
CA LYS A 131 -15.47 16.92 -31.73
C LYS A 131 -14.66 16.54 -32.97
N MET A 132 -13.91 15.44 -32.92
CA MET A 132 -13.11 14.97 -34.05
C MET A 132 -14.00 14.52 -35.22
N ARG A 133 -15.13 13.85 -34.95
CA ARG A 133 -16.12 13.50 -36.00
C ARG A 133 -16.73 14.74 -36.63
N ASP A 134 -17.08 15.73 -35.83
CA ASP A 134 -17.68 16.97 -36.31
C ASP A 134 -16.68 17.78 -37.16
N GLN A 135 -15.42 17.86 -36.73
CA GLN A 135 -14.34 18.45 -37.52
C GLN A 135 -14.11 17.70 -38.83
N THR A 136 -14.11 16.36 -38.80
CA THR A 136 -13.97 15.53 -40.00
C THR A 136 -15.11 15.78 -40.98
N LYS A 137 -16.34 15.90 -40.49
CA LYS A 137 -17.52 16.18 -41.32
C LYS A 137 -17.42 17.57 -41.95
N LEU A 138 -17.05 18.58 -41.16
CA LEU A 138 -16.85 19.94 -41.66
C LEU A 138 -15.75 20.00 -42.73
N ALA A 139 -14.63 19.33 -42.50
CA ALA A 139 -13.54 19.25 -43.48
C ALA A 139 -14.00 18.60 -44.79
N LYS A 140 -14.77 17.50 -44.72
CA LYS A 140 -15.35 16.86 -45.91
C LYS A 140 -16.27 17.79 -46.70
N THR A 141 -17.15 18.51 -46.02
CA THR A 141 -18.02 19.51 -46.68
C THR A 141 -17.19 20.59 -47.35
N ARG A 142 -16.14 21.07 -46.69
CA ARG A 142 -15.28 22.11 -47.26
C ARG A 142 -14.48 21.62 -48.46
N ILE A 143 -14.03 20.37 -48.46
CA ILE A 143 -13.37 19.75 -49.62
C ILE A 143 -14.34 19.71 -50.81
N ALA A 144 -15.57 19.24 -50.60
CA ALA A 144 -16.59 19.19 -51.67
C ALA A 144 -16.89 20.59 -52.24
N GLU A 145 -17.01 21.61 -51.39
CA GLU A 145 -17.18 23.00 -51.84
C GLU A 145 -16.00 23.48 -52.69
N LEU A 146 -14.77 23.13 -52.32
CA LEU A 146 -13.56 23.49 -53.06
C LEU A 146 -13.50 22.75 -54.41
N GLU A 147 -13.89 21.48 -54.46
CA GLU A 147 -14.00 20.69 -55.69
C GLU A 147 -14.99 21.34 -56.68
N ASP A 148 -16.18 21.73 -56.20
CA ASP A 148 -17.18 22.43 -57.02
C ASP A 148 -16.64 23.75 -57.58
N ILE A 149 -15.91 24.51 -56.76
CA ILE A 149 -15.27 25.77 -57.18
C ILE A 149 -14.20 25.50 -58.25
N ILE A 150 -13.36 24.49 -58.06
CA ILE A 150 -12.31 24.11 -59.03
C ILE A 150 -12.96 23.74 -60.36
N ASP A 151 -14.01 22.93 -60.36
CA ASP A 151 -14.70 22.50 -61.57
C ASP A 151 -15.38 23.66 -62.29
N SER A 152 -16.00 24.58 -61.55
CA SER A 152 -16.58 25.80 -62.11
C SER A 152 -15.51 26.68 -62.77
N ARG A 153 -14.37 26.87 -62.11
CA ARG A 153 -13.25 27.64 -62.66
C ARG A 153 -12.63 26.99 -63.90
N LYS A 154 -12.49 25.66 -63.93
CA LYS A 154 -12.05 24.92 -65.12
C LYS A 154 -12.98 25.15 -66.31
N LYS A 155 -14.30 25.12 -66.09
CA LYS A 155 -15.29 25.42 -67.15
C LYS A 155 -15.17 26.86 -67.64
N GLN A 156 -15.01 27.84 -66.74
CA GLN A 156 -14.80 29.24 -67.11
C GLN A 156 -13.53 29.43 -67.93
N LEU A 157 -12.43 28.77 -67.55
CA LEU A 157 -11.17 28.82 -68.27
C LEU A 157 -11.32 28.25 -69.69
N GLU A 158 -12.00 27.10 -69.84
CA GLU A 158 -12.23 26.50 -71.15
C GLU A 158 -13.14 27.37 -72.04
N PHE A 159 -14.15 28.01 -71.45
CA PHE A 159 -14.98 28.98 -72.16
C PHE A 159 -14.17 30.17 -72.67
N LEU A 160 -13.33 30.77 -71.81
CA LEU A 160 -12.46 31.88 -72.17
C LEU A 160 -11.46 31.49 -73.27
N LYS A 161 -10.83 30.32 -73.14
CA LYS A 161 -9.93 29.76 -74.15
C LYS A 161 -10.63 29.65 -75.50
N ASN A 162 -11.82 29.03 -75.54
CA ASN A 162 -12.57 28.87 -76.78
C ASN A 162 -12.98 30.21 -77.39
N TYR A 163 -13.42 31.16 -76.56
CA TYR A 163 -13.75 32.52 -77.01
C TYR A 163 -12.52 33.22 -77.64
N ILE A 164 -11.36 33.13 -76.99
CA ILE A 164 -10.13 33.76 -77.48
C ILE A 164 -9.66 33.11 -78.79
N ILE A 165 -9.65 31.77 -78.86
CA ILE A 165 -9.24 31.04 -80.06
C ILE A 165 -10.16 31.40 -81.24
N ASN A 166 -11.48 31.42 -81.02
CA ASN A 166 -12.46 31.66 -82.07
C ASN A 166 -12.42 33.10 -82.61
N ASN A 167 -12.16 34.09 -81.74
CA ASN A 167 -12.20 35.51 -82.14
C ASN A 167 -10.83 36.11 -82.49
N TYR A 168 -9.75 35.63 -81.86
CA TYR A 168 -8.41 36.23 -81.95
C TYR A 168 -7.33 35.24 -82.41
N GLY A 169 -7.70 33.99 -82.69
CA GLY A 169 -6.82 32.96 -83.20
C GLY A 169 -5.91 32.31 -82.15
N TYR A 170 -5.41 31.13 -82.49
CA TYR A 170 -4.60 30.29 -81.61
C TYR A 170 -3.28 30.96 -81.15
N LYS A 171 -2.70 31.82 -81.99
CA LYS A 171 -1.45 32.55 -81.68
C LYS A 171 -1.63 33.49 -80.49
N THR A 172 -2.78 34.14 -80.38
CA THR A 172 -3.09 35.08 -79.29
C THR A 172 -3.28 34.33 -77.97
N TRP A 173 -3.97 33.19 -77.98
CA TRP A 173 -4.09 32.32 -76.80
C TRP A 173 -2.73 31.86 -76.26
N ASN A 174 -1.84 31.37 -77.13
CA ASN A 174 -0.51 30.90 -76.72
C ASN A 174 0.37 32.02 -76.15
N ASN A 175 0.21 33.25 -76.65
CA ASN A 175 0.92 34.40 -76.10
C ASN A 175 0.42 34.74 -74.68
N ILE A 176 -0.90 34.66 -74.44
CA ILE A 176 -1.47 34.85 -73.10
C ILE A 176 -0.98 33.78 -72.13
N LEU A 177 -0.96 32.51 -72.57
CA LEU A 177 -0.53 31.39 -71.72
C LEU A 177 0.94 31.52 -71.28
N LYS A 178 1.82 32.05 -72.15
CA LYS A 178 3.22 32.36 -71.81
C LYS A 178 3.40 33.48 -70.79
N THR A 179 2.37 34.31 -70.58
CA THR A 179 2.39 35.41 -69.59
C THR A 179 1.76 35.02 -68.26
N MET A 180 1.17 33.83 -68.15
CA MET A 180 0.67 33.33 -66.87
C MET A 180 1.83 32.79 -66.03
N PRO A 181 1.86 33.07 -64.72
CA PRO A 181 2.84 32.47 -63.82
C PRO A 181 2.69 30.93 -63.83
N GLU A 182 3.82 30.21 -63.82
CA GLU A 182 3.81 28.75 -63.73
C GLU A 182 3.13 28.29 -62.43
N ASP A 183 2.39 27.18 -62.52
CA ASP A 183 1.80 26.49 -61.38
C ASP A 183 2.94 26.19 -60.37
N PRO A 184 2.82 26.59 -59.09
CA PRO A 184 3.77 26.12 -58.09
C PRO A 184 3.65 24.60 -58.05
N GLN A 185 4.73 23.92 -58.44
CA GLN A 185 4.78 22.47 -58.55
C GLN A 185 4.24 21.80 -57.29
N GLU A 186 3.51 20.70 -57.49
CA GLU A 186 3.17 19.73 -56.47
C GLU A 186 4.44 19.38 -55.68
N ASP A 187 4.54 19.90 -54.46
CA ASP A 187 5.50 19.45 -53.48
C ASP A 187 5.05 18.04 -53.04
N THR A 188 5.43 17.03 -53.82
CA THR A 188 5.30 15.62 -53.43
C THR A 188 6.27 15.37 -52.29
N GLY A 189 5.85 15.71 -51.07
CA GLY A 189 6.55 15.38 -49.85
C GLY A 189 6.64 13.87 -49.68
N THR A 190 7.80 13.30 -50.05
CA THR A 190 8.30 12.02 -49.52
C THR A 190 8.99 12.23 -48.18
#